data_AF-A0A1Z3MNG0-F1
#
_entry.id   AF-A0A1Z3MNG0-F1
#
_cell.length_a   1.000
_cell.length_b   1.000
_cell.length_c   1.000
_cell.angle_alpha   90.00
_cell.angle_beta   90.00
_cell.angle_gamma   90.00
#
_symmetry.space_group_name_H-M   'P 1'
#
loop_
_entity.id
_entity.type
_entity.pdbx_description
1 polymer ?
#
loop_
_entity_poly.entity_id
_entity_poly.type
_entity_poly.pdbx_seq_one_letter_code
_entity_poly.pdbx_strand_id
1 'polypeptide(L)'
;MRHWNTIASALFLTLEKDDVYLPVLLEDADGLVRGNDWAHGFMRGTRLRPYSWQELIDSEEFGGAMLPIMFLTHEHDPDPTMRSPEITPDKRNELLMMMIAGMTHIYRYFSSHRQLTVKEPIRRLGRKVGRNELCPCGSGRKYKHCCAPNASKFH
;
A
#
# COMPACT_ATOMS: atom_id res chain seq x y z
N MET A 1 -7.18 -10.07 5.98
CA MET A 1 -8.03 -8.88 5.69
C MET A 1 -8.08 -7.89 6.86
N ARG A 2 -8.33 -8.30 8.12
CA ARG A 2 -8.44 -7.34 9.26
C ARG A 2 -7.19 -6.48 9.48
N HIS A 3 -6.00 -7.08 9.50
CA HIS A 3 -4.74 -6.36 9.71
C HIS A 3 -4.48 -5.27 8.64
N TRP A 4 -4.73 -5.59 7.36
CA TRP A 4 -4.61 -4.62 6.26
C TRP A 4 -5.54 -3.41 6.44
N ASN A 5 -6.79 -3.63 6.88
CA ASN A 5 -7.71 -2.54 7.12
C ASN A 5 -7.26 -1.65 8.29
N THR A 6 -6.69 -2.24 9.34
CA THR A 6 -6.13 -1.48 10.48
C THR A 6 -5.01 -0.56 10.02
N ILE A 7 -4.08 -1.06 9.21
CA ILE A 7 -2.96 -0.25 8.68
C ILE A 7 -3.51 0.90 7.81
N ALA A 8 -4.43 0.60 6.90
CA ALA A 8 -5.02 1.59 6.01
C ALA A 8 -5.77 2.68 6.80
N SER A 9 -6.54 2.30 7.82
CA SER A 9 -7.23 3.25 8.70
C SER A 9 -6.26 4.11 9.50
N ALA A 10 -5.21 3.53 10.07
CA ALA A 10 -4.22 4.28 10.82
C ALA A 10 -3.48 5.30 9.92
N LEU A 11 -3.02 4.88 8.73
CA LEU A 11 -2.41 5.79 7.76
C LEU A 11 -3.39 6.85 7.27
N PHE A 12 -4.67 6.52 7.08
CA PHE A 12 -5.70 7.50 6.75
C PHE A 12 -5.88 8.56 7.85
N LEU A 13 -5.87 8.17 9.13
CA LEU A 13 -5.98 9.12 10.25
C LEU A 13 -4.83 10.14 10.26
N THR A 14 -3.63 9.75 9.82
CA THR A 14 -2.50 10.69 9.68
C THR A 14 -2.74 11.80 8.63
N LEU A 15 -3.77 11.70 7.80
CA LEU A 15 -4.18 12.78 6.88
C LEU A 15 -5.00 13.87 7.57
N GLU A 16 -5.74 13.50 8.62
CA GLU A 16 -6.71 14.38 9.29
C GLU A 16 -6.15 14.97 10.60
N LYS A 17 -5.19 14.29 11.22
CA LYS A 17 -4.63 14.64 12.52
C LYS A 17 -3.11 14.55 12.49
N ASP A 18 -2.48 15.28 13.41
CA ASP A 18 -1.05 15.12 13.70
C ASP A 18 -0.84 13.80 14.46
N ASP A 19 -0.68 12.73 13.69
CA ASP A 19 -0.57 11.36 14.15
C ASP A 19 0.42 10.58 13.26
N VAL A 20 0.96 9.49 13.77
CA VAL A 20 1.91 8.63 13.07
C VAL A 20 1.44 7.18 13.09
N TYR A 21 1.61 6.50 11.96
CA TYR A 21 1.46 5.05 11.93
C TYR A 21 2.76 4.41 12.43
N LEU A 22 2.66 3.61 13.49
CA LEU A 22 3.78 2.82 14.00
C LEU A 22 3.81 1.44 13.32
N PRO A 23 4.84 1.15 12.49
CA PRO A 23 4.99 -0.17 11.91
C PRO A 23 5.35 -1.18 12.99
N VAL A 24 4.90 -2.42 12.81
CA VAL A 24 5.35 -3.55 13.62
C VAL A 24 6.78 -3.88 13.21
N LEU A 25 7.72 -3.64 14.11
CA LEU A 25 9.13 -3.98 13.95
C LEU A 25 9.46 -5.18 14.85
N LEU A 26 10.26 -6.10 14.34
CA LEU A 26 10.71 -7.27 15.10
C LEU A 26 11.97 -6.93 15.88
N GLU A 27 12.05 -7.47 17.09
CA GLU A 27 13.25 -7.50 17.91
C GLU A 27 14.10 -8.73 17.53
N ASP A 28 15.42 -8.58 17.55
CA ASP A 28 16.35 -9.70 17.43
C ASP A 28 16.46 -10.49 18.76
N ALA A 29 17.32 -11.52 18.79
CA ALA A 29 17.50 -12.37 19.95
C ALA A 29 18.01 -11.62 21.20
N ASP A 30 18.63 -10.45 21.00
CA ASP A 30 19.14 -9.58 22.06
C ASP A 30 18.11 -8.50 22.47
N GLY A 31 16.91 -8.52 21.89
CA GLY A 31 15.86 -7.54 22.14
C GLY A 31 16.04 -6.23 21.36
N LEU A 32 16.92 -6.18 20.35
CA LEU A 32 17.20 -4.96 19.60
C LEU A 32 16.32 -4.85 18.36
N VAL A 33 15.73 -3.68 18.16
CA VAL A 33 14.93 -3.36 16.97
C VAL A 33 15.85 -2.90 15.84
N ARG A 34 15.95 -3.71 14.78
CA ARG A 34 16.82 -3.43 13.63
C ARG A 34 16.07 -2.68 12.51
N GLY A 35 14.87 -3.13 12.17
CA GLY A 35 14.04 -2.56 11.10
C GLY A 35 14.37 -3.04 9.67
N ASN A 36 15.48 -3.75 9.47
CA ASN A 36 15.91 -4.24 8.15
C ASN A 36 14.87 -5.17 7.50
N ASP A 37 14.29 -6.11 8.26
CA ASP A 37 13.27 -7.04 7.73
C ASP A 37 12.04 -6.30 7.20
N TRP A 38 11.60 -5.27 7.93
CA TRP A 38 10.49 -4.44 7.51
C TRP A 38 10.84 -3.66 6.24
N ALA A 39 12.03 -3.05 6.18
CA ALA A 39 12.51 -2.31 5.03
C ALA A 39 12.63 -3.18 3.78
N HIS A 40 13.18 -4.40 3.90
CA HIS A 40 13.23 -5.38 2.83
C HIS A 40 11.84 -5.78 2.34
N GLY A 41 10.90 -6.01 3.26
CA GLY A 41 9.50 -6.32 2.92
C GLY A 41 8.84 -5.18 2.15
N PHE A 42 8.99 -3.95 2.62
CA PHE A 42 8.49 -2.76 1.95
C PHE A 42 9.06 -2.63 0.54
N MET A 43 10.39 -2.68 0.40
CA MET A 43 11.06 -2.57 -0.90
C MET A 43 10.74 -3.72 -1.85
N ARG A 44 10.49 -4.94 -1.33
CA ARG A 44 9.96 -6.03 -2.16
C ARG A 44 8.58 -5.67 -2.71
N GLY A 45 7.71 -5.08 -1.89
CA GLY A 45 6.39 -4.61 -2.30
C GLY A 45 6.45 -3.49 -3.35
N THR A 46 7.29 -2.48 -3.16
CA THR A 46 7.45 -1.37 -4.13
C THR A 46 7.93 -1.87 -5.49
N ARG A 47 8.88 -2.82 -5.50
CA ARG A 47 9.41 -3.45 -6.72
C ARG A 47 8.38 -4.28 -7.50
N LEU A 48 7.22 -4.62 -6.92
CA LEU A 48 6.13 -5.25 -7.69
C LEU A 48 5.46 -4.27 -8.67
N ARG A 49 5.65 -2.96 -8.48
CA ARG A 49 5.08 -1.88 -9.30
C ARG A 49 6.10 -0.74 -9.48
N PRO A 50 7.28 -1.00 -10.04
CA PRO A 50 8.39 -0.03 -10.04
C PRO A 50 8.01 1.31 -10.69
N TYR A 51 7.30 1.27 -11.81
CA TYR A 51 6.83 2.48 -12.52
C TYR A 51 5.88 3.34 -11.70
N SER A 52 5.10 2.77 -10.78
CA SER A 52 4.18 3.53 -9.91
C SER A 52 4.91 4.25 -8.77
N TRP A 53 6.16 3.86 -8.48
CA TRP A 53 6.96 4.42 -7.40
C TRP A 53 8.08 5.32 -7.91
N GLN A 54 8.47 5.18 -9.17
CA GLN A 54 9.56 5.94 -9.79
C GLN A 54 9.40 7.45 -9.61
N GLU A 55 8.19 7.98 -9.83
CA GLU A 55 7.90 9.41 -9.69
C GLU A 55 8.16 9.95 -8.28
N LEU A 56 7.77 9.18 -7.24
CA LEU A 56 8.06 9.53 -5.86
C LEU A 56 9.56 9.43 -5.57
N ILE A 57 10.20 8.34 -6.00
CA ILE A 57 11.61 8.07 -5.71
C ILE A 57 12.52 9.15 -6.33
N ASP A 58 12.23 9.58 -7.56
CA ASP A 58 13.01 10.58 -8.28
C ASP A 58 12.64 12.03 -7.91
N SER A 59 11.64 12.22 -7.05
CA SER A 59 11.20 13.55 -6.64
C SER A 59 12.21 14.20 -5.70
N GLU A 60 12.74 15.37 -6.06
CA GLU A 60 13.59 16.18 -5.17
C GLU A 60 12.84 16.65 -3.92
N GLU A 61 11.53 16.88 -4.03
CA GLU A 61 10.69 17.37 -2.94
C GLU A 61 10.23 16.23 -2.00
N PHE A 62 9.81 15.09 -2.56
CA PHE A 62 9.14 14.03 -1.81
C PHE A 62 9.97 12.75 -1.63
N GLY A 63 11.00 12.53 -2.47
CA GLY A 63 11.79 11.31 -2.50
C GLY A 63 12.59 11.07 -1.21
N GLY A 64 12.89 12.13 -0.45
CA GLY A 64 13.58 12.04 0.84
C GLY A 64 12.91 11.08 1.84
N ALA A 65 11.58 10.89 1.75
CA ALA A 65 10.84 9.98 2.62
C ALA A 65 11.21 8.49 2.40
N MET A 66 11.78 8.14 1.24
CA MET A 66 12.21 6.77 0.92
C MET A 66 13.61 6.45 1.47
N LEU A 67 14.44 7.46 1.70
CA LEU A 67 15.85 7.29 2.08
C LEU A 67 16.06 6.37 3.30
N PRO A 68 15.39 6.54 4.46
CA PRO A 68 15.65 5.69 5.61
C PRO A 68 15.35 4.21 5.34
N ILE A 69 14.30 3.93 4.55
CA ILE A 69 13.95 2.57 4.13
C ILE A 69 15.03 2.01 3.21
N MET A 70 15.54 2.82 2.27
CA MET A 70 16.61 2.41 1.35
C MET A 70 17.93 2.15 2.08
N PHE A 71 18.29 2.99 3.06
CA PHE A 71 19.49 2.78 3.90
C PHE A 71 19.41 1.46 4.66
N LEU A 72 18.28 1.20 5.35
CA LEU A 72 18.09 -0.06 6.08
C LEU A 72 18.07 -1.28 5.15
N THR A 73 17.54 -1.13 3.93
CA THR A 73 17.50 -2.20 2.93
C THR A 73 18.89 -2.60 2.43
N HIS A 74 19.83 -1.65 2.33
CA HIS A 74 21.16 -1.90 1.76
C HIS A 74 22.28 -1.91 2.81
N GLU A 75 21.97 -1.93 4.11
CA GLU A 75 22.97 -1.94 5.19
C GLU A 75 23.99 -3.08 5.05
N HIS A 76 23.54 -4.26 4.63
CA HIS A 76 24.37 -5.46 4.50
C HIS A 76 24.47 -5.95 3.04
N ASP A 77 24.34 -5.04 2.07
CA ASP A 77 24.41 -5.41 0.66
C ASP A 77 25.76 -6.09 0.34
N PRO A 78 25.79 -7.25 -0.33
CA PRO A 78 27.05 -7.91 -0.67
C PRO A 78 27.94 -7.05 -1.59
N ASP A 79 27.35 -6.18 -2.41
CA ASP A 79 28.06 -5.23 -3.27
C ASP A 79 28.45 -3.97 -2.45
N PRO A 80 29.74 -3.70 -2.23
CA PRO A 80 30.18 -2.52 -1.48
C PRO A 80 29.76 -1.18 -2.09
N THR A 81 29.48 -1.13 -3.40
CA THR A 81 29.03 0.10 -4.08
C THR A 81 27.57 0.42 -3.82
N MET A 82 26.78 -0.61 -3.50
CA MET A 82 25.36 -0.49 -3.15
C MET A 82 25.14 -0.45 -1.64
N ARG A 83 26.12 -0.91 -0.86
CA ARG A 83 26.04 -0.97 0.61
C ARG A 83 25.95 0.43 1.22
N SER A 84 25.00 0.59 2.13
CA SER A 84 24.87 1.83 2.88
C SER A 84 26.08 2.06 3.81
N PRO A 85 26.40 3.32 4.14
CA PRO A 85 27.38 3.63 5.18
C PRO A 85 27.06 2.93 6.50
N GLU A 86 28.08 2.79 7.35
CA GLU A 86 27.92 2.19 8.68
C GLU A 86 26.83 2.90 9.49
N ILE A 87 25.93 2.10 10.06
CA ILE A 87 24.81 2.59 10.86
C ILE A 87 25.13 2.36 12.34
N THR A 88 25.56 3.42 13.00
CA THR A 88 25.76 3.41 14.46
C THR A 88 24.42 3.27 15.20
N PRO A 89 24.40 2.86 16.48
CA PRO A 89 23.16 2.74 17.25
C PRO A 89 22.32 4.03 17.29
N ASP A 90 22.95 5.19 17.50
CA ASP A 90 22.25 6.48 17.50
C ASP A 90 21.66 6.80 16.12
N LYS A 91 22.44 6.53 15.05
CA LYS A 91 21.95 6.75 13.70
C LYS A 91 20.81 5.78 13.34
N ARG A 92 20.84 4.56 13.88
CA ARG A 92 19.76 3.59 13.71
C ARG A 92 18.46 4.11 14.30
N ASN A 93 18.49 4.63 15.53
CA ASN A 93 17.29 5.21 16.15
C ASN A 93 16.73 6.38 15.33
N GLU A 94 17.60 7.25 14.82
CA GLU A 94 17.21 8.34 13.93
C GLU A 94 16.58 7.81 12.63
N LEU A 95 17.19 6.80 11.98
CA LEU A 95 16.65 6.16 10.78
C LEU A 95 15.28 5.53 11.03
N LEU A 96 15.06 4.90 12.18
CA LEU A 96 13.77 4.30 12.53
C LEU A 96 12.69 5.38 12.72
N MET A 97 13.01 6.49 13.39
CA MET A 97 12.07 7.62 13.52
C MET A 97 11.76 8.27 12.17
N MET A 98 12.79 8.49 11.34
CA MET A 98 12.63 9.02 9.99
C MET A 98 11.84 8.06 9.09
N MET A 99 12.01 6.75 9.24
CA MET A 99 11.22 5.74 8.55
C MET A 99 9.75 5.86 8.93
N ILE A 100 9.44 5.95 10.23
CA ILE A 100 8.06 6.11 10.74
C ILE A 100 7.40 7.37 10.18
N ALA A 101 8.08 8.52 10.27
CA ALA A 101 7.59 9.77 9.71
C ALA A 101 7.45 9.70 8.17
N GLY A 102 8.44 9.10 7.51
CA GLY A 102 8.49 8.88 6.07
C GLY A 102 7.29 8.09 5.55
N MET A 103 6.81 7.09 6.28
CA MET A 103 5.59 6.35 5.90
C MET A 103 4.36 7.26 5.76
N THR A 104 4.20 8.21 6.68
CA THR A 104 3.11 9.20 6.61
C THR A 104 3.28 10.10 5.37
N HIS A 105 4.49 10.57 5.06
CA HIS A 105 4.76 11.37 3.87
C HIS A 105 4.51 10.61 2.56
N ILE A 106 4.99 9.36 2.47
CA ILE A 106 4.75 8.47 1.32
C ILE A 106 3.25 8.24 1.15
N TYR A 107 2.52 7.98 2.23
CA TYR A 107 1.08 7.76 2.17
C TYR A 107 0.32 9.03 1.74
N ARG A 108 0.68 10.20 2.26
CA ARG A 108 0.14 11.50 1.85
C ARG A 108 0.35 11.76 0.37
N TYR A 109 1.57 11.55 -0.13
CA TYR A 109 1.89 11.65 -1.55
C TYR A 109 0.94 10.78 -2.37
N PHE A 110 0.85 9.48 -2.12
CA PHE A 110 -0.05 8.64 -2.92
C PHE A 110 -1.54 8.90 -2.67
N SER A 111 -1.93 9.46 -1.52
CA SER A 111 -3.32 9.81 -1.24
C SER A 111 -3.80 10.94 -2.15
N SER A 112 -3.01 12.01 -2.32
CA SER A 112 -3.35 13.11 -3.23
C SER A 112 -3.44 12.62 -4.68
N HIS A 113 -2.50 11.77 -5.10
CA HIS A 113 -2.49 11.18 -6.45
C HIS A 113 -3.66 10.20 -6.69
N ARG A 114 -4.10 9.47 -5.65
CA ARG A 114 -5.33 8.66 -5.71
C ARG A 114 -6.58 9.51 -5.86
N GLN A 115 -6.66 10.66 -5.18
CA GLN A 115 -7.81 11.57 -5.30
C GLN A 115 -7.93 12.16 -6.72
N LEU A 116 -6.81 12.48 -7.35
CA LEU A 116 -6.77 12.96 -8.75
C LEU A 116 -7.18 11.88 -9.77
N THR A 117 -7.11 10.60 -9.42
CA THR A 117 -7.37 9.46 -10.31
C THR A 117 -8.67 8.70 -10.00
N VAL A 118 -9.48 9.16 -9.03
CA VAL A 118 -10.81 8.59 -8.77
C VAL A 118 -11.72 8.85 -9.98
N LYS A 119 -11.75 7.92 -10.93
CA LYS A 119 -12.89 7.79 -11.83
C LYS A 119 -14.11 7.51 -10.96
N GLU A 120 -15.18 8.30 -11.14
CA GLU A 120 -16.41 8.09 -10.39
C GLU A 120 -16.79 6.60 -10.41
N PRO A 121 -17.18 6.02 -9.25
CA PRO A 121 -17.62 4.64 -9.23
C PRO A 121 -18.73 4.48 -10.26
N ILE A 122 -18.59 3.50 -11.16
CA ILE A 122 -19.58 3.23 -12.21
C ILE A 122 -20.93 3.01 -11.53
N ARG A 123 -21.75 4.06 -11.51
CA ARG A 123 -23.12 3.97 -11.01
C ARG A 123 -23.91 3.18 -12.03
N ARG A 124 -24.61 2.14 -11.58
CA ARG A 124 -25.54 1.40 -12.42
C ARG A 124 -26.59 2.40 -12.92
N LEU A 125 -26.61 2.70 -14.21
CA LEU A 125 -27.58 3.61 -14.84
C LEU A 125 -29.02 3.07 -14.81
N GLY A 126 -29.22 1.80 -14.40
CA GLY A 126 -30.53 1.14 -14.40
C GLY A 126 -30.91 0.53 -13.05
N ARG A 127 -32.22 0.34 -12.87
CA ARG A 127 -32.82 -0.35 -11.70
C ARG A 127 -32.10 -1.68 -11.44
N LYS A 128 -31.85 -1.98 -10.16
CA LYS A 128 -31.36 -3.29 -9.74
C LYS A 128 -32.41 -4.36 -10.07
N VAL A 129 -32.18 -5.13 -11.14
CA VAL A 129 -33.03 -6.27 -11.50
C VAL A 129 -32.88 -7.37 -10.45
N GLY A 130 -33.98 -7.76 -9.82
CA GLY A 130 -34.03 -8.87 -8.88
C GLY A 130 -33.68 -10.20 -9.56
N ARG A 131 -32.96 -11.08 -8.84
CA ARG A 131 -32.45 -12.36 -9.37
C ARG A 131 -33.55 -13.27 -9.94
N ASN A 132 -34.77 -13.19 -9.43
CA ASN A 132 -35.93 -13.98 -9.89
C ASN A 132 -36.87 -13.20 -10.84
N GLU A 133 -36.64 -11.91 -11.09
CA GLU A 133 -37.46 -11.11 -12.01
C GLU A 133 -37.23 -11.54 -13.46
N LEU A 134 -38.16 -11.18 -14.35
CA LEU A 134 -37.99 -11.37 -15.79
C LEU A 134 -36.74 -10.63 -16.29
N CYS A 135 -35.96 -11.31 -17.13
CA CYS A 135 -34.75 -10.75 -17.68
C CYS A 135 -35.07 -9.59 -18.64
N PRO A 136 -34.44 -8.42 -18.49
CA PRO A 136 -34.71 -7.25 -19.35
C PRO A 136 -34.28 -7.44 -20.81
N CYS A 137 -33.61 -8.54 -21.17
CA CYS A 137 -33.27 -8.86 -22.56
C CYS A 137 -34.45 -9.40 -23.39
N GLY A 138 -35.64 -9.55 -22.80
CA GLY A 138 -36.85 -10.00 -23.51
C GLY A 138 -36.96 -11.52 -23.67
N SER A 139 -36.06 -12.31 -23.07
CA SER A 139 -36.07 -13.78 -23.22
C SER A 139 -37.23 -14.51 -22.53
N GLY A 140 -38.01 -13.81 -21.71
CA GLY A 140 -39.04 -14.41 -20.85
C GLY A 140 -38.51 -15.25 -19.68
N ARG A 141 -37.18 -15.41 -19.54
CA ARG A 141 -36.55 -16.19 -18.46
C ARG A 141 -36.29 -15.34 -17.22
N LYS A 142 -36.22 -15.97 -16.03
CA LYS A 142 -35.75 -15.30 -14.81
C LYS A 142 -34.29 -14.83 -14.99
N TYR A 143 -33.94 -13.65 -14.49
CA TYR A 143 -32.61 -13.04 -14.65
C TYR A 143 -31.46 -13.99 -14.27
N LYS A 144 -31.62 -14.77 -13.18
CA LYS A 144 -30.64 -15.78 -12.74
C LYS A 144 -30.33 -16.91 -13.72
N HIS A 145 -31.22 -17.17 -14.67
CA HIS A 145 -31.07 -18.21 -15.69
C HIS A 145 -30.82 -17.62 -17.09
N CYS A 146 -30.44 -16.34 -17.15
CA CYS A 146 -30.19 -15.63 -18.40
C CYS A 146 -28.95 -14.74 -18.27
N CYS A 147 -29.10 -13.42 -18.16
CA CYS A 147 -27.99 -12.47 -18.17
C CYS A 147 -27.27 -12.28 -16.82
N ALA A 148 -27.57 -13.06 -15.78
CA ALA A 148 -26.84 -13.00 -14.53
C ALA A 148 -25.39 -13.52 -14.72
N PRO A 149 -24.36 -12.85 -14.15
CA PRO A 149 -22.94 -13.18 -14.37
C PRO A 149 -22.54 -14.63 -14.01
N ASN A 150 -23.34 -15.29 -13.15
CA ASN A 150 -23.14 -16.68 -12.72
C ASN A 150 -24.37 -17.54 -13.03
N ALA A 151 -25.05 -17.32 -14.16
CA ALA A 151 -26.11 -18.22 -14.60
C ALA A 151 -25.49 -19.60 -14.84
N SER A 152 -25.65 -20.50 -13.86
CA SER A 152 -25.24 -21.90 -13.95
C SER A 152 -25.84 -22.47 -15.24
N LYS A 153 -24.99 -22.76 -16.22
CA LYS A 153 -25.37 -23.58 -17.36
C LYS A 153 -25.59 -24.98 -16.77
N PHE A 154 -26.84 -25.32 -16.49
CA PHE A 154 -27.18 -26.69 -16.13
C PHE A 154 -26.92 -27.58 -17.36
N HIS A 155 -26.08 -28.60 -17.18
CA HIS A 155 -26.04 -29.80 -18.01
C HIS A 155 -27.25 -30.68 -17.67
#